data_AF-A0A554JPV9-F1
#
_entry.id   AF-A0A554JPV9-F1
#
_cell.length_a   1.000
_cell.length_b   1.000
_cell.length_c   1.000
_cell.angle_alpha   90.00
_cell.angle_beta   90.00
_cell.angle_gamma   90.00
#
_symmetry.space_group_name_H-M   'P 1'
#
loop_
_entity.id
_entity.type
_entity.pdbx_description
1 polymer ?
#
loop_
_entity_poly.entity_id
_entity_poly.type
_entity_poly.pdbx_seq_one_letter_code
_entity_poly.pdbx_strand_id
1 'polypeptide(L)'
;MEKFEFPGELDYISPIKLIDKENQDDFSSFFLILAMVFNDLKSLIFVQKFVEDNYRKPEIDEISVQMGEWGGIMTHTNKLIVSTVNEFLIFLEKNKDITSSLRFSFLLKNLTKNEKANWTKIIDPNKDESSVISKIARIRSNVSFHYDHSKEELRRGFIRSFFGESKGILQHKKAYFSLGRDMRTTRFFYADAAVEDYARSLLSEKDIKVVRSTIDTMNLTIQSLLSAYIKSVK
;
A
#
# COMPACT_ATOMS: atom_id res chain seq x y z
N MET A 1 -22.65 14.15 14.66
CA MET A 1 -21.30 13.81 14.19
C MET A 1 -20.49 15.08 14.25
N GLU A 2 -19.41 15.11 15.02
CA GLU A 2 -18.44 16.20 14.96
C GLU A 2 -17.87 16.26 13.54
N LYS A 3 -17.77 17.46 12.99
CA LYS A 3 -17.09 17.69 11.71
C LYS A 3 -15.62 17.89 12.02
N PHE A 4 -14.79 16.97 11.55
CA PHE A 4 -13.34 17.11 11.63
C PHE A 4 -12.83 17.95 10.46
N GLU A 5 -11.90 18.87 10.73
CA GLU A 5 -11.17 19.62 9.72
C GLU A 5 -9.72 19.12 9.65
N PHE A 6 -9.14 19.06 8.45
CA PHE A 6 -7.73 18.70 8.30
C PHE A 6 -6.84 19.88 8.69
N PRO A 7 -5.85 19.69 9.58
CA PRO A 7 -4.95 20.76 9.98
C PRO A 7 -3.91 21.04 8.88
N GLY A 8 -3.40 22.28 8.85
CA GLY A 8 -2.27 22.68 8.00
C GLY A 8 -2.43 24.09 7.42
N GLU A 9 -1.36 24.58 6.82
CA GLU A 9 -1.32 25.84 6.06
C GLU A 9 -1.07 25.54 4.58
N LEU A 10 -1.62 26.38 3.70
CA LEU A 10 -1.40 26.28 2.26
C LEU A 10 -0.23 27.16 1.84
N ASP A 11 0.79 26.53 1.27
CA ASP A 11 1.89 27.20 0.60
C ASP A 11 1.63 27.30 -0.90
N TYR A 12 1.97 28.45 -1.50
CA TYR A 12 1.86 28.66 -2.94
C TYR A 12 3.20 28.47 -3.66
N ILE A 13 3.16 27.85 -4.83
CA ILE A 13 4.24 27.84 -5.81
C ILE A 13 3.63 28.07 -7.20
N SER A 14 4.30 28.89 -8.02
CA SER A 14 3.86 29.12 -9.39
C SER A 14 3.90 27.83 -10.20
N PRO A 15 2.84 27.43 -10.94
CA PRO A 15 2.84 26.20 -11.72
C PRO A 15 4.01 26.06 -12.69
N ILE A 16 4.46 27.16 -13.30
CA ILE A 16 5.60 27.17 -14.23
C ILE A 16 6.92 26.77 -13.57
N LYS A 17 7.04 26.96 -12.25
CA LYS A 17 8.22 26.51 -11.47
C LYS A 17 8.19 25.01 -11.21
N LEU A 18 7.01 24.39 -11.25
CA LEU A 18 6.85 22.94 -11.09
C LEU A 18 6.93 22.24 -12.45
N ILE A 19 6.18 22.69 -13.44
CA ILE A 19 6.11 22.11 -14.78
C ILE A 19 6.12 23.24 -15.80
N ASP A 20 7.14 23.24 -16.66
CA ASP A 20 7.19 24.13 -17.82
C ASP A 20 6.35 23.52 -18.94
N LYS A 21 5.39 24.29 -19.46
CA LYS A 21 4.52 23.84 -20.57
C LYS A 21 5.25 23.83 -21.92
N GLU A 22 6.31 24.61 -22.06
CA GLU A 22 7.06 24.74 -23.31
C GLU A 22 8.26 23.79 -23.37
N ASN A 23 8.77 23.36 -22.21
CA ASN A 23 9.93 22.47 -22.10
C ASN A 23 9.55 21.17 -21.38
N GLN A 24 9.63 20.03 -22.08
CA GLN A 24 9.52 18.72 -21.43
C GLN A 24 10.76 18.46 -20.57
N ASP A 25 10.59 18.57 -19.25
CA ASP A 25 11.58 18.16 -18.24
C ASP A 25 11.12 16.88 -17.54
N ASP A 26 11.74 15.76 -17.89
CA ASP A 26 11.46 14.46 -17.26
C ASP A 26 11.74 14.49 -15.75
N PHE A 27 12.67 15.34 -15.29
CA PHE A 27 12.97 15.46 -13.86
C PHE A 27 11.79 16.04 -13.09
N SER A 28 11.19 17.13 -13.57
CA SER A 28 10.00 17.70 -12.94
C SER A 28 8.79 16.79 -13.05
N SER A 29 8.62 16.10 -14.19
CA SER A 29 7.57 15.10 -14.38
C SER A 29 7.71 13.92 -13.39
N PHE A 30 8.95 13.50 -13.12
CA PHE A 30 9.25 12.50 -12.09
C PHE A 30 8.78 12.94 -10.70
N PHE A 31 9.05 14.19 -10.30
CA PHE A 31 8.61 14.71 -8.99
C PHE A 31 7.09 14.88 -8.90
N LEU A 32 6.42 15.20 -10.00
CA LEU A 32 4.96 15.21 -10.05
C LEU A 32 4.39 13.80 -9.79
N ILE A 33 4.91 12.78 -10.46
CA ILE A 33 4.49 11.39 -10.23
C ILE A 33 4.83 10.93 -8.81
N LEU A 34 6.00 11.30 -8.31
CA LEU A 34 6.41 11.01 -6.93
C LEU A 34 5.46 11.64 -5.89
N ALA A 35 4.92 12.84 -6.17
CA ALA A 35 3.91 13.48 -5.33
C ALA A 35 2.58 12.71 -5.34
N MET A 36 2.17 12.16 -6.49
CA MET A 36 0.99 11.30 -6.56
C MET A 36 1.17 10.02 -5.74
N VAL A 37 2.33 9.34 -5.87
CA VAL A 37 2.64 8.14 -5.08
C VAL A 37 2.56 8.42 -3.58
N PHE A 38 3.12 9.56 -3.12
CA PHE A 38 2.99 9.99 -1.73
C PHE A 38 1.53 10.15 -1.30
N ASN A 39 0.72 10.83 -2.11
CA ASN A 39 -0.69 11.06 -1.81
C ASN A 39 -1.50 9.76 -1.73
N ASP A 40 -1.23 8.80 -2.62
CA ASP A 40 -1.88 7.49 -2.63
C ASP A 40 -1.53 6.70 -1.36
N LEU A 41 -0.24 6.61 -1.03
CA LEU A 41 0.22 5.93 0.19
C LEU A 41 -0.33 6.61 1.45
N LYS A 42 -0.25 7.94 1.54
CA LYS A 42 -0.81 8.72 2.66
C LYS A 42 -2.30 8.43 2.84
N SER A 43 -3.07 8.40 1.76
CA SER A 43 -4.53 8.18 1.83
C SER A 43 -4.87 6.77 2.28
N LEU A 44 -4.14 5.76 1.80
CA LEU A 44 -4.34 4.37 2.22
C LEU A 44 -3.96 4.15 3.69
N ILE A 45 -2.83 4.72 4.14
CA ILE A 45 -2.42 4.71 5.55
C ILE A 45 -3.45 5.44 6.42
N PHE A 46 -4.00 6.56 5.94
CA PHE A 46 -5.06 7.29 6.64
C PHE A 46 -6.31 6.43 6.82
N VAL A 47 -6.79 5.74 5.78
CA VAL A 47 -7.95 4.82 5.89
C VAL A 47 -7.69 3.73 6.91
N GLN A 48 -6.49 3.14 6.90
CA GLN A 48 -6.11 2.11 7.87
C GLN A 48 -6.17 2.64 9.31
N LYS A 49 -5.55 3.79 9.58
CA LYS A 49 -5.59 4.42 10.91
C LYS A 49 -7.00 4.83 11.32
N PHE A 50 -7.77 5.41 10.39
CA PHE A 50 -9.16 5.78 10.66
C PHE A 50 -9.99 4.57 11.14
N VAL A 51 -9.82 3.41 10.49
CA VAL A 51 -10.50 2.18 10.91
C VAL A 51 -9.98 1.69 12.27
N GLU A 52 -8.66 1.68 12.48
CA GLU A 52 -8.03 1.26 13.74
C GLU A 52 -8.44 2.15 14.93
N ASP A 53 -8.60 3.46 14.72
CA ASP A 53 -8.90 4.44 15.77
C ASP A 53 -10.41 4.58 16.06
N ASN A 54 -11.28 4.35 15.07
CA ASN A 54 -12.73 4.61 15.20
C ASN A 54 -13.59 3.33 15.30
N TYR A 55 -13.03 2.15 15.02
CA TYR A 55 -13.77 0.89 15.08
C TYR A 55 -13.09 -0.10 16.01
N ARG A 56 -13.90 -0.85 16.77
CA ARG A 56 -13.40 -1.90 17.65
C ARG A 56 -12.67 -2.97 16.82
N LYS A 57 -11.44 -3.29 17.22
CA LYS A 57 -10.72 -4.46 16.71
C LYS A 57 -11.44 -5.75 17.15
N PRO A 58 -11.75 -6.68 16.24
CA PRO A 58 -12.39 -7.96 16.57
C PRO A 58 -11.51 -8.85 17.45
N GLU A 59 -12.14 -9.69 18.28
CA GLU A 59 -11.43 -10.76 19.00
C GLU A 59 -11.01 -11.89 18.05
N ILE A 60 -10.00 -12.69 18.43
CA ILE A 60 -9.35 -13.69 17.56
C ILE A 60 -10.34 -14.74 17.04
N ASP A 61 -11.35 -15.11 17.83
CA ASP A 61 -12.36 -16.13 17.54
C ASP A 61 -13.76 -15.54 17.27
N GLU A 62 -13.85 -14.23 17.10
CA GLU A 62 -15.12 -13.54 16.87
C GLU A 62 -15.73 -13.91 15.51
N ILE A 63 -17.01 -14.29 15.51
CA ILE A 63 -17.81 -14.46 14.31
C ILE A 63 -18.93 -13.41 14.34
N SER A 64 -18.73 -12.31 13.61
CA SER A 64 -19.69 -11.20 13.58
C SER A 64 -19.56 -10.37 12.29
N VAL A 65 -20.56 -9.51 12.05
CA VAL A 65 -20.47 -8.48 10.99
C VAL A 65 -19.27 -7.55 11.24
N GLN A 66 -19.00 -7.20 12.50
CA GLN A 66 -17.86 -6.36 12.87
C GLN A 66 -16.53 -7.02 12.46
N MET A 67 -16.37 -8.32 12.72
CA MET A 67 -15.18 -9.07 12.32
C MET A 67 -14.99 -9.08 10.81
N GLY A 68 -16.06 -9.35 10.07
CA GLY A 68 -16.01 -9.39 8.62
C GLY A 68 -15.77 -8.02 7.96
N GLU A 69 -16.43 -6.96 8.43
CA GLU A 69 -16.23 -5.60 7.90
C GLU A 69 -14.82 -5.08 8.21
N TRP A 70 -14.40 -5.19 9.47
CA TRP A 70 -13.08 -4.73 9.89
C TRP A 70 -11.98 -5.50 9.13
N GLY A 71 -12.04 -6.83 9.12
CA GLY A 71 -11.05 -7.67 8.45
C GLY A 71 -11.02 -7.45 6.94
N GLY A 72 -12.20 -7.29 6.33
CA GLY A 72 -12.31 -7.07 4.90
C GLY A 72 -11.83 -5.69 4.45
N ILE A 73 -12.12 -4.61 5.20
CA ILE A 73 -11.56 -3.27 4.91
C ILE A 73 -10.03 -3.29 5.06
N MET A 74 -9.52 -3.88 6.14
CA MET A 74 -8.08 -3.96 6.38
C MET A 74 -7.36 -4.77 5.29
N THR A 75 -7.94 -5.90 4.88
CA THR A 75 -7.42 -6.73 3.80
C THR A 75 -7.40 -5.96 2.48
N HIS A 76 -8.51 -5.30 2.12
CA HIS A 76 -8.58 -4.51 0.90
C HIS A 76 -7.55 -3.37 0.87
N THR A 77 -7.47 -2.58 1.95
CA THR A 77 -6.52 -1.48 2.08
C THR A 77 -5.08 -1.98 1.97
N ASN A 78 -4.71 -3.06 2.66
CA ASN A 78 -3.36 -3.64 2.57
C ASN A 78 -3.01 -4.07 1.15
N LYS A 79 -3.97 -4.64 0.39
CA LYS A 79 -3.76 -5.02 -1.01
C LYS A 79 -3.51 -3.81 -1.89
N LEU A 80 -4.27 -2.74 -1.71
CA LEU A 80 -4.04 -1.49 -2.44
C LEU A 80 -2.65 -0.94 -2.13
N ILE A 81 -2.23 -0.94 -0.86
CA ILE A 81 -0.88 -0.46 -0.49
C ILE A 81 0.21 -1.29 -1.17
N VAL A 82 0.12 -2.62 -1.10
CA VAL A 82 1.08 -3.54 -1.77
C VAL A 82 1.12 -3.26 -3.29
N SER A 83 -0.02 -2.97 -3.90
CA SER A 83 -0.12 -2.63 -5.33
C SER A 83 0.58 -1.31 -5.64
N THR A 84 0.29 -0.27 -4.86
CA THR A 84 0.89 1.06 -4.99
C THR A 84 2.40 0.99 -4.83
N VAL A 85 2.89 0.23 -3.84
CA VAL A 85 4.33 -0.01 -3.64
C VAL A 85 4.94 -0.66 -4.87
N ASN A 86 4.30 -1.69 -5.44
CA ASN A 86 4.84 -2.36 -6.62
C ASN A 86 4.87 -1.43 -7.85
N GLU A 87 3.80 -0.67 -8.11
CA GLU A 87 3.79 0.33 -9.19
C GLU A 87 4.88 1.38 -9.01
N PHE A 88 5.08 1.84 -7.78
CA PHE A 88 6.14 2.78 -7.45
C PHE A 88 7.54 2.19 -7.73
N LEU A 89 7.78 0.93 -7.36
CA LEU A 89 9.07 0.28 -7.65
C LEU A 89 9.31 0.11 -9.16
N ILE A 90 8.28 -0.24 -9.94
CA ILE A 90 8.36 -0.28 -11.41
C ILE A 90 8.63 1.12 -11.97
N PHE A 91 7.99 2.15 -11.42
CA PHE A 91 8.23 3.53 -11.80
C PHE A 91 9.68 3.95 -11.54
N LEU A 92 10.25 3.60 -10.38
CA LEU A 92 11.66 3.85 -10.06
C LEU A 92 12.59 3.14 -11.04
N GLU A 93 12.30 1.87 -11.35
CA GLU A 93 13.08 1.09 -12.33
C GLU A 93 13.10 1.77 -13.71
N LYS A 94 11.93 2.21 -14.19
CA LYS A 94 11.79 2.91 -15.48
C LYS A 94 12.47 4.28 -15.51
N ASN A 95 12.68 4.90 -14.35
CA ASN A 95 13.25 6.25 -14.22
C ASN A 95 14.64 6.23 -13.57
N LYS A 96 15.38 5.12 -13.69
CA LYS A 96 16.71 4.96 -13.13
C LYS A 96 17.69 6.05 -13.56
N ASP A 97 17.60 6.49 -14.81
CA ASP A 97 18.45 7.57 -15.36
C ASP A 97 18.25 8.89 -14.59
N ILE A 98 17.01 9.21 -14.23
CA ILE A 98 16.68 10.38 -13.42
C ILE A 98 17.29 10.23 -12.02
N THR A 99 17.04 9.10 -11.35
CA THR A 99 17.52 8.86 -9.98
C THR A 99 19.05 8.76 -9.86
N SER A 100 19.72 8.43 -10.97
CA SER A 100 21.18 8.32 -11.07
C SER A 100 21.84 9.61 -11.59
N SER A 101 21.05 10.62 -11.95
CA SER A 101 21.55 11.88 -12.50
C SER A 101 22.32 12.74 -11.47
N LEU A 102 23.18 13.63 -11.96
CA LEU A 102 23.85 14.63 -11.13
C LEU A 102 22.86 15.57 -10.44
N ARG A 103 21.77 15.94 -11.13
CA ARG A 103 20.70 16.80 -10.59
C ARG A 103 20.02 16.14 -9.39
N PHE A 104 19.70 14.85 -9.49
CA PHE A 104 19.14 14.08 -8.38
C PHE A 104 20.15 13.92 -7.24
N SER A 105 21.42 13.66 -7.56
CA SER A 105 22.49 13.59 -6.56
C SER A 105 22.65 14.89 -5.78
N PHE A 106 22.48 16.04 -6.44
CA PHE A 106 22.50 17.35 -5.78
C PHE A 106 21.32 17.52 -4.83
N LEU A 107 20.12 17.12 -5.26
CA LEU A 107 18.94 17.11 -4.40
C LEU A 107 19.14 16.24 -3.16
N LEU A 108 19.70 15.04 -3.33
CA LEU A 108 19.98 14.13 -2.23
C LEU A 108 20.88 14.77 -1.19
N LYS A 109 21.80 15.69 -1.54
CA LYS A 109 22.67 16.34 -0.54
C LYS A 109 21.87 17.06 0.55
N ASN A 110 20.67 17.55 0.25
CA ASN A 110 19.77 18.24 1.18
C ASN A 110 19.05 17.31 2.17
N LEU A 111 19.16 16.00 1.99
CA LEU A 111 18.61 15.00 2.91
C LEU A 111 19.61 14.67 4.03
N THR A 112 19.08 14.30 5.19
CA THR A 112 19.85 13.74 6.31
C THR A 112 20.48 12.39 5.93
N LYS A 113 21.47 11.94 6.72
CA LYS A 113 22.10 10.62 6.53
C LYS A 113 21.08 9.47 6.58
N ASN A 114 20.09 9.56 7.46
CA ASN A 114 19.07 8.53 7.60
C ASN A 114 18.12 8.48 6.39
N GLU A 115 17.66 9.64 5.91
CA GLU A 115 16.79 9.71 4.73
C GLU A 115 17.50 9.20 3.47
N LYS A 116 18.79 9.54 3.30
CA LYS A 116 19.63 8.98 2.22
C LYS A 116 19.70 7.46 2.30
N ALA A 117 19.97 6.91 3.49
CA ALA A 117 20.07 5.47 3.70
C ALA A 117 18.73 4.77 3.41
N ASN A 118 17.61 5.38 3.79
CA ASN A 118 16.28 4.86 3.48
C ASN A 118 15.99 4.90 1.97
N TRP A 119 16.33 6.00 1.31
CA TRP A 119 16.20 6.09 -0.15
C TRP A 119 17.00 4.99 -0.87
N THR A 120 18.24 4.77 -0.47
CA THR A 120 19.08 3.70 -1.04
C THR A 120 18.44 2.32 -0.91
N LYS A 121 17.80 2.02 0.24
CA LYS A 121 17.08 0.75 0.44
C LYS A 121 15.87 0.61 -0.49
N ILE A 122 15.23 1.71 -0.85
CA ILE A 122 14.03 1.72 -1.70
C ILE A 122 14.41 1.47 -3.17
N ILE A 123 15.46 2.13 -3.67
CA ILE A 123 15.88 2.02 -5.09
C ILE A 123 16.67 0.75 -5.41
N ASP A 124 17.19 0.06 -4.40
CA ASP A 124 17.93 -1.20 -4.56
C ASP A 124 17.35 -2.31 -3.66
N PRO A 125 16.14 -2.82 -3.98
CA PRO A 125 15.50 -3.90 -3.21
C PRO A 125 16.26 -5.24 -3.27
N ASN A 126 17.00 -5.46 -4.37
CA ASN A 126 17.42 -6.77 -4.85
C ASN A 126 18.70 -7.29 -4.20
N LYS A 127 19.24 -6.60 -3.18
CA LYS A 127 20.32 -7.16 -2.35
C LYS A 127 19.87 -8.33 -1.46
N ASP A 128 18.59 -8.68 -1.46
CA ASP A 128 18.06 -9.81 -0.72
C ASP A 128 16.90 -10.48 -1.48
N GLU A 129 17.09 -11.67 -2.05
CA GLU A 129 16.03 -12.42 -2.76
C GLU A 129 14.88 -12.84 -1.82
N SER A 130 15.14 -12.90 -0.51
CA SER A 130 14.11 -13.10 0.52
C SER A 130 13.34 -11.82 0.86
N SER A 131 13.68 -10.70 0.19
CA SER A 131 13.12 -9.39 0.50
C SER A 131 11.62 -9.37 0.36
N VAL A 132 11.00 -8.67 1.28
CA VAL A 132 9.57 -8.40 1.30
C VAL A 132 9.07 -7.79 -0.03
N ILE A 133 9.95 -7.12 -0.78
CA ILE A 133 9.64 -6.52 -2.07
C ILE A 133 9.36 -7.58 -3.16
N SER A 134 10.11 -8.68 -3.21
CA SER A 134 9.81 -9.78 -4.16
C SER A 134 8.47 -10.47 -3.84
N LYS A 135 8.11 -10.56 -2.56
CA LYS A 135 6.82 -11.08 -2.11
C LYS A 135 5.66 -10.13 -2.47
N ILE A 136 5.85 -8.81 -2.32
CA ILE A 136 4.91 -7.75 -2.74
C ILE A 136 4.57 -7.89 -4.23
N ALA A 137 5.58 -8.10 -5.10
CA ALA A 137 5.37 -8.26 -6.53
C ALA A 137 4.51 -9.49 -6.88
N ARG A 138 4.71 -10.62 -6.18
CA ARG A 138 3.93 -11.87 -6.37
C ARG A 138 2.48 -11.74 -5.87
N ILE A 139 2.24 -10.97 -4.82
CA ILE A 139 0.89 -10.67 -4.34
C ILE A 139 0.17 -9.81 -5.38
N ARG A 140 0.83 -8.80 -5.96
CA ARG A 140 0.20 -7.97 -6.98
C ARG A 140 -0.26 -8.78 -8.19
N SER A 141 0.62 -9.61 -8.75
CA SER A 141 0.33 -10.34 -10.00
C SER A 141 -0.86 -11.29 -9.88
N ASN A 142 -1.21 -11.71 -8.67
CA ASN A 142 -2.24 -12.71 -8.45
C ASN A 142 -3.45 -12.21 -7.66
N VAL A 143 -3.37 -11.11 -6.90
CA VAL A 143 -4.51 -10.71 -6.05
C VAL A 143 -4.83 -9.21 -5.97
N SER A 144 -4.10 -8.32 -6.61
CA SER A 144 -4.44 -6.90 -6.53
C SER A 144 -5.59 -6.49 -7.45
N PHE A 145 -5.63 -7.01 -8.67
CA PHE A 145 -6.68 -6.74 -9.66
C PHE A 145 -7.23 -8.08 -10.18
N HIS A 146 -8.23 -8.61 -9.46
CA HIS A 146 -8.65 -10.02 -9.50
C HIS A 146 -9.51 -10.47 -10.68
N TYR A 147 -9.85 -9.58 -11.61
CA TYR A 147 -10.95 -9.89 -12.52
C TYR A 147 -10.55 -10.84 -13.66
N ASP A 148 -9.25 -10.93 -13.98
CA ASP A 148 -8.81 -11.59 -15.21
C ASP A 148 -7.88 -12.80 -15.00
N HIS A 149 -6.99 -12.77 -13.99
CA HIS A 149 -5.88 -13.75 -13.89
C HIS A 149 -5.90 -14.68 -12.65
N SER A 150 -6.83 -14.51 -11.70
CA SER A 150 -6.70 -15.08 -10.35
C SER A 150 -7.69 -16.20 -9.97
N LYS A 151 -8.40 -16.78 -10.94
CA LYS A 151 -9.47 -17.77 -10.68
C LYS A 151 -8.98 -18.98 -9.89
N GLU A 152 -7.86 -19.58 -10.30
CA GLU A 152 -7.31 -20.78 -9.64
C GLU A 152 -6.71 -20.50 -8.26
N GLU A 153 -6.10 -19.32 -8.08
CA GLU A 153 -5.52 -18.93 -6.79
C GLU A 153 -6.59 -18.58 -5.76
N LEU A 154 -7.63 -17.85 -6.16
CA LEU A 154 -8.78 -17.57 -5.31
C LEU A 154 -9.53 -18.85 -4.94
N ARG A 155 -9.70 -19.77 -5.89
CA ARG A 155 -10.30 -21.08 -5.62
C ARG A 155 -9.48 -21.87 -4.61
N ARG A 156 -8.16 -21.91 -4.74
CA ARG A 156 -7.27 -22.56 -3.78
C ARG A 156 -7.32 -21.91 -2.39
N GLY A 157 -7.32 -20.58 -2.33
CA GLY A 157 -7.51 -19.83 -1.09
C GLY A 157 -8.81 -20.23 -0.40
N PHE A 158 -9.92 -20.20 -1.12
CA PHE A 158 -11.23 -20.64 -0.61
C PHE A 158 -11.21 -22.08 -0.08
N ILE A 159 -10.63 -23.02 -0.84
CA ILE A 159 -10.52 -24.42 -0.41
C ILE A 159 -9.71 -24.54 0.88
N ARG A 160 -8.58 -23.85 1.02
CA ARG A 160 -7.76 -23.89 2.25
C ARG A 160 -8.44 -23.20 3.44
N SER A 161 -9.18 -22.11 3.19
CA SER A 161 -9.93 -21.41 4.22
C SER A 161 -11.01 -22.31 4.84
N PHE A 162 -11.74 -23.07 4.02
CA PHE A 162 -12.98 -23.74 4.45
C PHE A 162 -12.95 -25.28 4.44
N PHE A 163 -11.96 -25.93 3.79
CA PHE A 163 -11.92 -27.38 3.57
C PHE A 163 -10.58 -28.07 3.90
N GLY A 164 -9.60 -27.37 4.50
CA GLY A 164 -8.26 -27.92 4.80
C GLY A 164 -8.19 -28.91 5.98
N GLU A 165 -7.26 -29.88 5.90
CA GLU A 165 -7.21 -31.11 6.73
C GLU A 165 -6.94 -30.93 8.24
N SER A 166 -6.40 -29.78 8.69
CA SER A 166 -6.03 -29.56 10.11
C SER A 166 -7.07 -28.80 10.94
N LYS A 167 -8.24 -28.50 10.37
CA LYS A 167 -9.21 -27.58 10.97
C LYS A 167 -10.45 -28.35 11.45
N GLY A 168 -10.57 -28.53 12.76
CA GLY A 168 -11.64 -29.32 13.38
C GLY A 168 -13.07 -28.89 13.02
N ILE A 169 -14.04 -29.74 13.41
CA ILE A 169 -15.50 -29.69 13.16
C ILE A 169 -16.17 -28.30 13.36
N LEU A 170 -15.54 -27.37 14.08
CA LEU A 170 -16.02 -26.00 14.30
C LEU A 170 -15.74 -25.03 13.14
N GLN A 171 -14.76 -25.28 12.25
CA GLN A 171 -14.37 -24.35 11.17
C GLN A 171 -14.96 -24.66 9.79
N HIS A 172 -15.57 -25.84 9.60
CA HIS A 172 -16.47 -26.10 8.46
C HIS A 172 -17.74 -25.22 8.49
N LYS A 173 -17.90 -24.42 9.55
CA LYS A 173 -18.97 -23.45 9.78
C LYS A 173 -18.36 -22.04 9.81
N LYS A 174 -18.54 -21.12 8.87
CA LYS A 174 -19.43 -21.00 7.73
C LYS A 174 -18.76 -20.01 6.75
N ALA A 175 -19.00 -20.16 5.46
CA ALA A 175 -18.79 -19.08 4.49
C ALA A 175 -19.85 -17.99 4.75
N TYR A 176 -19.52 -16.97 5.54
CA TYR A 176 -20.49 -15.95 5.97
C TYR A 176 -20.69 -14.86 4.92
N PHE A 177 -21.86 -14.23 4.99
CA PHE A 177 -22.17 -12.97 4.31
C PHE A 177 -23.18 -12.18 5.14
N SER A 178 -23.25 -10.87 4.91
CA SER A 178 -24.33 -10.00 5.34
C SER A 178 -25.06 -9.48 4.10
N LEU A 179 -26.39 -9.54 4.09
CA LEU A 179 -27.23 -8.93 3.05
C LEU A 179 -28.11 -7.88 3.72
N GLY A 180 -27.82 -6.62 3.44
CA GLY A 180 -28.58 -5.50 3.95
C GLY A 180 -29.37 -4.78 2.87
N ARG A 181 -29.96 -3.63 3.21
CA ARG A 181 -30.74 -2.82 2.27
C ARG A 181 -29.87 -1.99 1.33
N ASP A 182 -28.59 -1.86 1.63
CA ASP A 182 -27.63 -1.07 0.88
C ASP A 182 -26.20 -1.65 0.99
N MET A 183 -25.25 -1.01 0.32
CA MET A 183 -23.85 -1.41 0.33
C MET A 183 -23.17 -1.32 1.71
N ARG A 184 -23.68 -0.51 2.64
CA ARG A 184 -23.09 -0.33 3.98
C ARG A 184 -23.36 -1.52 4.89
N THR A 185 -24.40 -2.29 4.55
CA THR A 185 -24.91 -3.41 5.34
C THR A 185 -24.78 -4.75 4.61
N THR A 186 -24.16 -4.73 3.41
CA THR A 186 -23.97 -5.89 2.54
C THR A 186 -22.49 -6.19 2.35
N ARG A 187 -22.07 -7.42 2.66
CA ARG A 187 -20.70 -7.88 2.45
C ARG A 187 -20.59 -9.38 2.32
N PHE A 188 -19.75 -9.84 1.40
CA PHE A 188 -19.51 -11.25 1.12
C PHE A 188 -18.20 -11.71 1.78
N PHE A 189 -18.24 -11.95 3.10
CA PHE A 189 -17.04 -12.25 3.91
C PHE A 189 -16.28 -13.48 3.42
N TYR A 190 -16.97 -14.48 2.85
CA TYR A 190 -16.32 -15.67 2.28
C TYR A 190 -15.36 -15.35 1.12
N ALA A 191 -15.62 -14.28 0.37
CA ALA A 191 -14.76 -13.84 -0.72
C ALA A 191 -13.49 -13.17 -0.17
N ASP A 192 -13.65 -12.33 0.85
CA ASP A 192 -12.51 -11.71 1.56
C ASP A 192 -11.60 -12.78 2.17
N ALA A 193 -12.16 -13.82 2.78
CA ALA A 193 -11.40 -14.92 3.39
C ALA A 193 -10.51 -15.68 2.37
N ALA A 194 -11.01 -15.88 1.14
CA ALA A 194 -10.24 -16.53 0.08
C ALA A 194 -9.02 -15.69 -0.34
N VAL A 195 -9.20 -14.36 -0.38
CA VAL A 195 -8.13 -13.40 -0.69
C VAL A 195 -7.11 -13.34 0.44
N GLU A 196 -7.59 -13.27 1.68
CA GLU A 196 -6.75 -13.21 2.88
C GLU A 196 -5.89 -14.47 3.03
N ASP A 197 -6.46 -15.66 2.82
CA ASP A 197 -5.71 -16.92 2.86
C ASP A 197 -4.64 -16.97 1.77
N TYR A 198 -4.95 -16.54 0.55
CA TYR A 198 -3.94 -16.43 -0.49
C TYR A 198 -2.80 -15.49 -0.09
N ALA A 199 -3.11 -14.30 0.44
CA ALA A 199 -2.10 -13.36 0.89
C ALA A 199 -1.22 -13.94 2.03
N ARG A 200 -1.83 -14.62 3.01
CA ARG A 200 -1.13 -15.31 4.11
C ARG A 200 -0.28 -16.49 3.64
N SER A 201 -0.66 -17.16 2.55
CA SER A 201 0.15 -18.22 1.96
C SER A 201 1.47 -17.71 1.37
N LEU A 202 1.57 -16.40 1.12
CA LEU A 202 2.76 -15.74 0.57
C LEU A 202 3.53 -14.92 1.62
N LEU A 203 2.85 -14.39 2.63
CA LEU A 203 3.45 -13.56 3.68
C LEU A 203 3.27 -14.19 5.07
N SER A 204 4.38 -14.36 5.78
CA SER A 204 4.34 -14.63 7.22
C SER A 204 3.89 -13.38 8.00
N GLU A 205 3.48 -13.54 9.26
CA GLU A 205 3.20 -12.40 10.13
C GLU A 205 4.39 -11.44 10.28
N LYS A 206 5.61 -11.99 10.27
CA LYS A 206 6.85 -11.21 10.27
C LYS A 206 6.95 -10.38 9.00
N ASP A 207 6.62 -10.94 7.84
CA ASP A 207 6.63 -10.22 6.57
C ASP A 207 5.62 -9.08 6.58
N ILE A 208 4.40 -9.29 7.10
CA ILE A 208 3.37 -8.25 7.20
C ILE A 208 3.85 -7.06 8.04
N LYS A 209 4.51 -7.31 9.18
CA LYS A 209 5.09 -6.25 10.02
C LYS A 209 6.19 -5.48 9.28
N VAL A 210 7.05 -6.19 8.55
CA VAL A 210 8.12 -5.58 7.75
C VAL A 210 7.57 -4.78 6.57
N VAL A 211 6.51 -5.26 5.91
CA VAL A 211 5.79 -4.51 4.86
C VAL A 211 5.34 -3.17 5.43
N ARG A 212 4.62 -3.18 6.57
CA ARG A 212 4.09 -1.96 7.20
C ARG A 212 5.20 -0.97 7.55
N SER A 213 6.27 -1.40 8.21
CA SER A 213 7.39 -0.50 8.55
C SER A 213 8.13 0.03 7.32
N THR A 214 8.21 -0.78 6.25
CA THR A 214 8.80 -0.37 4.97
C THR A 214 7.94 0.71 4.31
N ILE A 215 6.62 0.56 4.29
CA ILE A 215 5.69 1.55 3.73
C ILE A 215 5.80 2.89 4.48
N ASP A 216 5.81 2.87 5.81
CA ASP A 216 5.95 4.10 6.60
C ASP A 216 7.29 4.80 6.29
N THR A 217 8.37 4.02 6.22
CA THR A 217 9.70 4.53 5.85
C THR A 217 9.72 5.10 4.43
N MET A 218 9.08 4.43 3.49
CA MET A 218 8.94 4.89 2.10
C MET A 218 8.18 6.21 2.05
N ASN A 219 7.01 6.29 2.69
CA ASN A 219 6.17 7.48 2.66
C ASN A 219 6.89 8.71 3.23
N LEU A 220 7.61 8.54 4.35
CA LEU A 220 8.43 9.60 4.95
C LEU A 220 9.61 10.00 4.05
N THR A 221 10.29 9.02 3.44
CA THR A 221 11.44 9.30 2.55
C THR A 221 10.99 10.06 1.31
N ILE A 222 9.85 9.68 0.73
CA ILE A 222 9.25 10.37 -0.40
C ILE A 222 8.88 11.81 -0.01
N GLN A 223 8.27 12.00 1.16
CA GLN A 223 7.95 13.34 1.68
C GLN A 223 9.20 14.23 1.78
N SER A 224 10.31 13.69 2.30
CA SER A 224 11.57 14.43 2.40
C SER A 224 12.14 14.81 1.04
N LEU A 225 12.08 13.91 0.05
CA LEU A 225 12.49 14.19 -1.32
C LEU A 225 11.64 15.29 -1.97
N LEU A 226 10.31 15.19 -1.84
CA LEU A 226 9.38 16.20 -2.33
C LEU A 226 9.63 17.56 -1.67
N SER A 227 9.88 17.57 -0.37
CA SER A 227 10.19 18.79 0.38
C SER A 227 11.49 19.42 -0.10
N ALA A 228 12.54 18.61 -0.35
CA ALA A 228 13.80 19.08 -0.91
C ALA A 228 13.62 19.63 -2.33
N TYR A 229 12.78 18.97 -3.15
CA TYR A 229 12.48 19.41 -4.51
C TYR A 229 11.74 20.75 -4.52
N ILE A 230 10.64 20.86 -3.77
CA ILE A 230 9.88 22.11 -3.65
C ILE A 230 10.78 23.25 -3.18
N LYS A 231 11.67 23.03 -2.21
CA LYS A 231 12.64 24.04 -1.76
C LYS A 231 13.64 24.45 -2.84
N SER A 232 13.98 23.56 -3.77
CA SER A 232 14.91 23.84 -4.86
C SER A 232 14.28 24.61 -6.03
N VAL A 233 12.94 24.59 -6.14
CA VAL A 233 12.20 25.27 -7.21
C VAL A 233 11.40 26.49 -6.72
N LYS A 234 11.22 26.65 -5.41
CA LYS A 234 10.68 27.87 -4.78
C LYS A 234 11.64 29.03 -5.06
#